data_AF-A0A220QMD7-F1
#
_entry.id   AF-A0A220QMD7-F1
#
_cell.length_a   1.000
_cell.length_b   1.000
_cell.length_c   1.000
_cell.angle_alpha   90.00
_cell.angle_beta   90.00
_cell.angle_gamma   90.00
#
_symmetry.space_group_name_H-M   'P 1'
#
loop_
_entity.id
_entity.type
_entity.pdbx_description
1 polymer ?
#
loop_
_entity_poly.entity_id
_entity_poly.type
_entity_poly.pdbx_seq_one_letter_code
_entity_poly.pdbx_strand_id
1 'polypeptide(L)'
;VLISRLQEFPPKSKLDPRLYGDQNSTITAQYIEDKLDGLAIDDAIKTNKLFILDHHDVIMPYLRRINSTTTKTYASRTLLLLEDNGCLKPLAIELSLPHPNGDQFGVVSKVYTPSDQGVESSIWQLAKAYVAVVDSGVHQLISHWLNTHAVIEPFVIATNRQLSVLHPIHKLLYPHFRDTMTINANARQILINAEGVLESTVFPSKYAMEMSSAVYKSWVFPDQALPADLVKRGVAVEDSSSPHGVRLLIQDYPFAVDGLEIWSAIKSWVTEYCNFYYKAEDTILKDT
;
A
#
# COMPACT_ATOMS: atom_id res chain seq x y z
N VAL A 1 -1.71 -4.22 -3.61
CA VAL A 1 -0.39 -4.27 -2.94
C VAL A 1 -0.38 -3.71 -1.51
N LEU A 2 -1.55 -3.49 -0.89
CA LEU A 2 -1.63 -2.81 0.42
C LEU A 2 -2.17 -3.70 1.55
N ILE A 3 -2.89 -4.78 1.22
CA ILE A 3 -3.34 -5.74 2.22
C ILE A 3 -2.15 -6.28 3.02
N SER A 4 -2.35 -6.42 4.31
CA SER A 4 -1.36 -6.94 5.24
C SER A 4 -2.00 -7.96 6.17
N ARG A 5 -1.19 -8.83 6.77
CA ARG A 5 -1.67 -9.74 7.81
C ARG A 5 -1.95 -8.98 9.09
N LEU A 6 -3.09 -9.25 9.71
CA LEU A 6 -3.40 -8.71 11.02
C LEU A 6 -2.54 -9.39 12.08
N GLN A 7 -1.77 -8.61 12.83
CA GLN A 7 -0.81 -9.12 13.83
C GLN A 7 -1.37 -9.13 15.25
N GLU A 8 -2.26 -8.19 15.56
CA GLU A 8 -2.89 -8.03 16.86
C GLU A 8 -4.33 -7.54 16.69
N PHE A 9 -5.18 -7.84 17.67
CA PHE A 9 -6.57 -7.42 17.70
C PHE A 9 -6.92 -6.80 19.07
N PRO A 10 -7.62 -5.65 19.12
CA PRO A 10 -8.02 -4.82 17.98
C PRO A 10 -6.82 -4.18 17.26
N PRO A 11 -6.96 -3.80 15.97
CA PRO A 11 -5.91 -3.08 15.26
C PRO A 11 -5.49 -1.79 15.98
N LYS A 12 -4.18 -1.55 16.10
CA LYS A 12 -3.64 -0.33 16.72
C LYS A 12 -3.15 0.68 15.68
N SER A 13 -3.25 1.95 16.03
CA SER A 13 -2.66 3.04 15.26
C SER A 13 -1.22 3.32 15.69
N LYS A 14 -0.39 3.76 14.74
CA LYS A 14 0.98 4.24 14.94
C LYS A 14 1.06 5.76 14.99
N LEU A 15 -0.06 6.48 14.91
CA LEU A 15 -0.10 7.93 15.04
C LEU A 15 0.32 8.36 16.46
N ASP A 16 0.99 9.51 16.58
CA ASP A 16 1.42 10.04 17.88
C ASP A 16 0.18 10.40 18.73
N PRO A 17 -0.08 9.71 19.85
CA PRO A 17 -1.27 9.94 20.66
C PRO A 17 -1.27 11.33 21.33
N ARG A 18 -0.11 12.01 21.42
CA ARG A 18 -0.04 13.39 21.91
C ARG A 18 -0.62 14.40 20.91
N LEU A 19 -0.57 14.07 19.62
CA LEU A 19 -1.08 14.92 18.54
C LEU A 19 -2.50 14.53 18.12
N TYR A 20 -2.80 13.23 18.15
CA TYR A 20 -4.03 12.68 17.58
C TYR A 20 -4.94 12.01 18.62
N GLY A 21 -4.60 12.00 19.91
CA GLY A 21 -5.38 11.29 20.94
C GLY A 21 -5.41 9.77 20.73
N ASP A 22 -6.41 9.10 21.29
CA ASP A 22 -6.60 7.66 21.05
C ASP A 22 -7.13 7.40 19.63
N GLN A 23 -6.39 6.59 18.89
CA GLN A 23 -6.62 6.24 17.48
C GLN A 23 -6.72 4.72 17.29
N ASN A 24 -6.78 3.95 18.38
CA ASN A 24 -6.97 2.51 18.32
C ASN A 24 -8.35 2.16 17.77
N SER A 25 -8.42 1.05 17.05
CA SER A 25 -9.66 0.61 16.41
C SER A 25 -10.76 0.35 17.43
N THR A 26 -11.99 0.73 17.09
CA THR A 26 -13.18 0.42 17.89
C THR A 26 -13.84 -0.90 17.51
N ILE A 27 -13.25 -1.68 16.59
CA ILE A 27 -13.72 -3.03 16.26
C ILE A 27 -13.46 -3.94 17.46
N THR A 28 -14.52 -4.31 18.16
CA THR A 28 -14.50 -5.28 19.26
C THR A 28 -14.72 -6.72 18.75
N ALA A 29 -14.42 -7.71 19.61
CA ALA A 29 -14.60 -9.13 19.29
C ALA A 29 -16.04 -9.46 18.87
N GLN A 30 -17.02 -8.83 19.52
CA GLN A 30 -18.45 -9.00 19.26
C GLN A 30 -18.86 -8.73 17.80
N TYR A 31 -18.10 -7.90 17.06
CA TYR A 31 -18.42 -7.61 15.66
C TYR A 31 -18.05 -8.75 14.70
N ILE A 32 -17.09 -9.59 15.09
CA ILE A 32 -16.45 -10.55 14.17
C ILE A 32 -16.43 -11.99 14.66
N GLU A 33 -16.57 -12.25 15.96
CA GLU A 33 -16.37 -13.59 16.56
C GLU A 33 -17.27 -14.67 15.95
N ASP A 34 -18.48 -14.31 15.54
CA ASP A 34 -19.46 -15.20 14.89
C ASP A 34 -19.17 -15.46 13.41
N LYS A 35 -18.22 -14.72 12.82
CA LYS A 35 -17.90 -14.73 11.38
C LYS A 35 -16.53 -15.35 11.07
N LEU A 36 -15.86 -15.93 12.06
CA LEU A 36 -14.52 -16.55 11.95
C LEU A 36 -14.56 -18.06 11.70
N ASP A 37 -15.66 -18.58 11.15
CA ASP A 37 -15.85 -20.00 10.83
C ASP A 37 -15.52 -20.94 12.01
N GLY A 38 -15.91 -20.50 13.22
CA GLY A 38 -15.72 -21.25 14.47
C GLY A 38 -14.36 -21.06 15.15
N LEU A 39 -13.45 -20.26 14.58
CA LEU A 39 -12.16 -19.95 15.19
C LEU A 39 -12.27 -18.82 16.22
N ALA A 40 -11.52 -18.94 17.32
CA ALA A 40 -11.25 -17.79 18.17
C ALA A 40 -10.33 -16.79 17.44
N ILE A 41 -10.45 -15.49 17.77
CA ILE A 41 -9.66 -14.42 17.15
C ILE A 41 -8.15 -14.71 17.23
N ASP A 42 -7.65 -15.09 18.41
CA ASP A 42 -6.24 -15.38 18.62
C ASP A 42 -5.75 -16.56 17.76
N ASP A 43 -6.60 -17.57 17.57
CA ASP A 43 -6.27 -18.73 16.73
C ASP A 43 -6.26 -18.34 15.25
N ALA A 44 -7.21 -17.50 14.81
CA ALA A 44 -7.24 -16.98 13.46
C ALA A 44 -6.01 -16.09 13.14
N ILE A 45 -5.51 -15.32 14.11
CA ILE A 45 -4.24 -14.57 13.97
C ILE A 45 -3.04 -15.53 13.89
N LYS A 46 -2.94 -16.48 14.83
CA LYS A 46 -1.80 -17.44 14.90
C LYS A 46 -1.73 -18.34 13.67
N THR A 47 -2.87 -18.68 13.09
CA THR A 47 -2.97 -19.48 11.86
C THR A 47 -2.93 -18.64 10.58
N ASN A 48 -2.63 -17.34 10.69
CA ASN A 48 -2.49 -16.41 9.56
C ASN A 48 -3.73 -16.29 8.68
N LYS A 49 -4.93 -16.39 9.27
CA LYS A 49 -6.21 -16.26 8.57
C LYS A 49 -6.79 -14.85 8.61
N LEU A 50 -6.31 -13.98 9.49
CA LEU A 50 -6.80 -12.59 9.57
C LEU A 50 -5.89 -11.61 8.84
N PHE A 51 -6.51 -10.78 8.00
CA PHE A 51 -5.87 -9.76 7.19
C PHE A 51 -6.56 -8.42 7.38
N ILE A 52 -5.86 -7.35 7.04
CA ILE A 52 -6.36 -5.98 7.13
C ILE A 52 -5.94 -5.17 5.91
N LEU A 53 -6.90 -4.40 5.38
CA LEU A 53 -6.65 -3.25 4.53
C LEU A 53 -6.75 -2.00 5.42
N ASP A 54 -5.60 -1.46 5.82
CA ASP A 54 -5.52 -0.34 6.77
C ASP A 54 -5.10 0.95 6.04
N HIS A 55 -6.07 1.83 5.82
CA HIS A 55 -5.84 3.18 5.30
C HIS A 55 -5.90 4.24 6.39
N HIS A 56 -6.09 3.85 7.65
CA HIS A 56 -6.41 4.79 8.71
C HIS A 56 -5.29 5.82 8.94
N ASP A 57 -4.09 5.34 9.22
CA ASP A 57 -2.97 6.18 9.62
C ASP A 57 -2.44 7.06 8.48
N VAL A 58 -2.63 6.62 7.23
CA VAL A 58 -2.27 7.39 6.05
C VAL A 58 -3.23 8.57 5.84
N ILE A 59 -4.51 8.39 6.15
CA ILE A 59 -5.56 9.39 5.85
C ILE A 59 -5.85 10.32 7.02
N MET A 60 -5.86 9.80 8.25
CA MET A 60 -6.28 10.54 9.45
C MET A 60 -5.60 11.91 9.61
N PRO A 61 -4.27 12.06 9.40
CA PRO A 61 -3.60 13.37 9.52
C PRO A 61 -4.11 14.46 8.56
N TYR A 62 -4.72 14.07 7.44
CA TYR A 62 -5.23 14.98 6.42
C TYR A 62 -6.76 15.09 6.43
N LEU A 63 -7.45 14.18 7.11
CA LEU A 63 -8.88 13.96 6.95
C LEU A 63 -9.72 15.19 7.30
N ARG A 64 -9.38 15.93 8.36
CA ARG A 64 -10.08 17.18 8.72
C ARG A 64 -9.99 18.22 7.61
N ARG A 65 -8.80 18.40 7.03
CA ARG A 65 -8.53 19.37 5.96
C ARG A 65 -9.23 18.94 4.67
N ILE A 66 -9.18 17.66 4.33
CA ILE A 66 -9.90 17.10 3.18
C ILE A 66 -11.41 17.34 3.32
N ASN A 67 -11.97 17.03 4.50
CA ASN A 67 -13.41 17.17 4.74
C ASN A 67 -13.86 18.64 4.85
N SER A 68 -12.96 19.63 4.94
CA SER A 68 -13.32 21.05 4.81
C SER A 68 -13.49 21.52 3.36
N THR A 69 -13.14 20.68 2.38
CA THR A 69 -13.42 20.90 0.96
C THR A 69 -14.86 20.46 0.61
N THR A 70 -15.20 20.45 -0.68
CA THR A 70 -16.46 19.87 -1.19
C THR A 70 -16.53 18.35 -1.00
N THR A 71 -15.39 17.68 -0.82
CA THR A 71 -15.31 16.24 -0.58
C THR A 71 -15.69 15.88 0.86
N LYS A 72 -16.23 14.66 1.05
CA LYS A 72 -16.43 14.03 2.36
C LYS A 72 -15.97 12.58 2.30
N THR A 73 -15.05 12.20 3.18
CA THR A 73 -14.50 10.85 3.27
C THR A 73 -14.23 10.46 4.72
N TYR A 74 -13.71 9.25 4.91
CA TYR A 74 -13.34 8.65 6.19
C TYR A 74 -11.91 8.11 6.11
N ALA A 75 -11.26 7.95 7.25
CA ALA A 75 -10.15 7.01 7.38
C ALA A 75 -10.77 5.62 7.55
N SER A 76 -10.28 4.60 6.84
CA SER A 76 -10.93 3.29 6.84
C SER A 76 -9.98 2.16 7.22
N ARG A 77 -10.53 1.18 7.96
CA ARG A 77 -9.91 -0.13 8.18
C ARG A 77 -10.89 -1.21 7.78
N THR A 78 -10.43 -2.21 7.04
CA THR A 78 -11.23 -3.37 6.66
C THR A 78 -10.57 -4.64 7.16
N LEU A 79 -11.27 -5.42 7.98
CA LEU A 79 -10.81 -6.74 8.39
C LEU A 79 -11.30 -7.80 7.41
N LEU A 80 -10.43 -8.75 7.07
CA LEU A 80 -10.73 -9.85 6.15
C LEU A 80 -10.31 -11.18 6.76
N LEU A 81 -11.11 -12.21 6.51
CA LEU A 81 -10.80 -13.60 6.82
C LEU A 81 -10.36 -14.32 5.54
N LEU A 82 -9.28 -15.08 5.61
CA LEU A 82 -8.91 -16.08 4.62
C LEU A 82 -9.65 -17.38 4.93
N GLU A 83 -10.62 -17.71 4.08
CA GLU A 83 -11.42 -18.92 4.19
C GLU A 83 -10.64 -20.15 3.69
N ASP A 84 -11.07 -21.36 4.07
CA ASP A 84 -10.41 -22.61 3.66
C ASP A 84 -10.47 -22.87 2.15
N ASN A 85 -11.41 -22.21 1.45
CA ASN A 85 -11.50 -22.23 -0.01
C ASN A 85 -10.46 -21.32 -0.70
N GLY A 86 -9.65 -20.57 0.06
CA GLY A 86 -8.63 -19.65 -0.45
C GLY A 86 -9.13 -18.21 -0.70
N CYS A 87 -10.41 -17.92 -0.54
CA CYS A 87 -11.00 -16.60 -0.75
C CYS A 87 -10.85 -15.68 0.48
N LEU A 88 -10.79 -14.39 0.23
CA LEU A 88 -10.86 -13.36 1.28
C LEU A 88 -12.30 -12.87 1.46
N LYS A 89 -12.81 -13.01 2.68
CA LYS A 89 -14.15 -12.56 3.10
C LYS A 89 -14.03 -11.33 4.00
N PRO A 90 -14.67 -10.19 3.65
CA PRO A 90 -14.67 -9.03 4.52
C PRO A 90 -15.53 -9.28 5.76
N LEU A 91 -14.99 -8.97 6.95
CA LEU A 91 -15.64 -9.20 8.25
C LEU A 91 -16.26 -7.92 8.81
N ALA A 92 -15.53 -6.81 8.73
CA ALA A 92 -15.92 -5.53 9.28
C ALA A 92 -15.21 -4.38 8.56
N ILE A 93 -15.88 -3.25 8.49
CA ILE A 93 -15.31 -1.96 8.04
C ILE A 93 -15.48 -0.97 9.19
N GLU A 94 -14.37 -0.39 9.63
CA GLU A 94 -14.37 0.78 10.50
C GLU A 94 -14.23 2.03 9.64
N LEU A 95 -15.17 2.97 9.80
CA LEU A 95 -15.09 4.31 9.21
C LEU A 95 -14.90 5.34 10.32
N SER A 96 -13.76 6.02 10.26
CA SER A 96 -13.24 6.89 11.30
C SER A 96 -13.22 8.34 10.85
N LEU A 97 -13.62 9.25 11.75
CA LEU A 97 -13.50 10.70 11.58
C LEU A 97 -12.68 11.31 12.72
N PRO A 98 -11.95 12.40 12.48
CA PRO A 98 -11.29 13.13 13.56
C PRO A 98 -12.34 13.66 14.55
N HIS A 99 -12.03 13.67 15.84
CA HIS A 99 -12.96 14.14 16.86
C HIS A 99 -13.39 15.60 16.59
N PRO A 100 -14.68 15.97 16.72
CA PRO A 100 -15.17 17.30 16.31
C PRO A 100 -14.44 18.47 16.99
N ASN A 101 -14.03 18.29 18.25
CA ASN A 101 -13.36 19.32 19.05
C ASN A 101 -11.85 19.51 18.73
N GLY A 102 -11.25 18.68 17.87
CA GLY A 102 -9.82 18.74 17.54
C GLY A 102 -9.18 17.36 17.41
N ASP A 103 -8.09 17.27 16.66
CA ASP A 103 -7.42 16.01 16.36
C ASP A 103 -6.83 15.36 17.61
N GLN A 104 -6.37 16.16 18.58
CA GLN A 104 -5.82 15.69 19.86
C GLN A 104 -6.81 14.93 20.75
N PHE A 105 -8.10 14.98 20.42
CA PHE A 105 -9.16 14.30 21.18
C PHE A 105 -9.51 12.91 20.62
N GLY A 106 -8.71 12.37 19.69
CA GLY A 106 -8.92 11.02 19.17
C GLY A 106 -9.83 10.99 17.95
N VAL A 107 -10.48 9.84 17.80
CA VAL A 107 -11.31 9.50 16.65
C VAL A 107 -12.75 9.22 17.07
N VAL A 108 -13.70 9.51 16.17
CA VAL A 108 -15.08 9.03 16.26
C VAL A 108 -15.27 8.01 15.13
N SER A 109 -15.34 6.74 15.51
CA SER A 109 -15.47 5.62 14.59
C SER A 109 -16.88 5.02 14.61
N LYS A 110 -17.30 4.49 13.46
CA LYS A 110 -18.44 3.56 13.36
C LYS A 110 -17.98 2.28 12.68
N VAL A 111 -18.39 1.15 13.24
CA VAL A 111 -18.10 -0.18 12.69
C VAL A 111 -19.33 -0.71 11.98
N TYR A 112 -19.13 -1.17 10.76
CA TYR A 112 -20.15 -1.80 9.92
C TYR A 112 -19.74 -3.23 9.63
N THR A 113 -20.71 -4.13 9.57
CA THR A 113 -20.46 -5.55 9.25
C THR A 113 -21.39 -5.99 8.11
N PRO A 114 -21.04 -7.08 7.40
CA PRO A 114 -21.86 -7.59 6.30
C PRO A 114 -23.31 -7.82 6.70
N SER A 115 -24.23 -7.41 5.83
CA SER A 115 -25.66 -7.73 5.89
C SER A 115 -26.20 -7.85 4.47
N ASP A 116 -27.10 -8.81 4.27
CA ASP A 116 -27.78 -9.06 2.99
C ASP A 116 -29.28 -8.68 3.04
N GLN A 117 -29.73 -8.07 4.15
CA GLN A 117 -31.13 -7.74 4.37
C GLN A 117 -31.32 -6.26 4.70
N GLY A 118 -32.49 -5.74 4.31
CA GLY A 118 -32.98 -4.44 4.77
C GLY A 118 -32.07 -3.25 4.43
N VAL A 119 -32.17 -2.21 5.27
CA VAL A 119 -31.39 -0.97 5.15
C VAL A 119 -29.91 -1.22 5.46
N GLU A 120 -29.63 -2.22 6.29
CA GLU A 120 -28.30 -2.64 6.74
C GLU A 120 -27.46 -3.11 5.54
N SER A 121 -28.07 -3.82 4.58
CA SER A 121 -27.38 -4.21 3.33
C SER A 121 -26.93 -3.00 2.51
N SER A 122 -27.77 -1.97 2.39
CA SER A 122 -27.43 -0.71 1.71
C SER A 122 -26.34 0.05 2.47
N ILE A 123 -26.39 0.08 3.80
CA ILE A 123 -25.37 0.70 4.64
C ILE A 123 -24.03 -0.02 4.47
N TRP A 124 -24.03 -1.35 4.41
CA TRP A 124 -22.83 -2.14 4.16
C TRP A 124 -22.22 -1.87 2.77
N GLN A 125 -23.06 -1.77 1.73
CA GLN A 125 -22.59 -1.37 0.40
C GLN A 125 -21.98 0.04 0.41
N LEU A 126 -22.57 0.98 1.14
CA LEU A 126 -22.01 2.34 1.28
C LEU A 126 -20.68 2.33 2.04
N ALA A 127 -20.54 1.51 3.10
CA ALA A 127 -19.28 1.36 3.81
C ALA A 127 -18.16 0.85 2.90
N LYS A 128 -18.45 -0.17 2.07
CA LYS A 128 -17.53 -0.65 1.03
C LYS A 128 -17.20 0.42 -0.01
N ALA A 129 -18.19 1.23 -0.41
CA ALA A 129 -17.95 2.33 -1.34
C ALA A 129 -16.96 3.36 -0.78
N TYR A 130 -17.06 3.71 0.51
CA TYR A 130 -16.06 4.57 1.15
C TYR A 130 -14.67 3.94 1.19
N VAL A 131 -14.57 2.64 1.50
CA VAL A 131 -13.28 1.92 1.41
C VAL A 131 -12.71 2.00 -0.01
N ALA A 132 -13.53 1.78 -1.05
CA ALA A 132 -13.10 1.85 -2.44
C ALA A 132 -12.65 3.27 -2.86
N VAL A 133 -13.33 4.32 -2.39
CA VAL A 133 -12.92 5.71 -2.63
C VAL A 133 -11.56 6.00 -1.98
N VAL A 134 -11.38 5.57 -0.74
CA VAL A 134 -10.11 5.76 -0.02
C VAL A 134 -8.98 4.98 -0.69
N ASP A 135 -9.22 3.70 -0.99
CA ASP A 135 -8.25 2.84 -1.66
C ASP A 135 -7.86 3.38 -3.04
N SER A 136 -8.82 3.87 -3.82
CA SER A 136 -8.55 4.49 -5.13
C SER A 136 -7.64 5.72 -5.02
N GLY A 137 -7.87 6.60 -4.05
CA GLY A 137 -7.01 7.77 -3.87
C GLY A 137 -5.61 7.42 -3.36
N VAL A 138 -5.50 6.46 -2.44
CA VAL A 138 -4.20 5.92 -1.99
C VAL A 138 -3.48 5.22 -3.15
N HIS A 139 -4.20 4.45 -3.96
CA HIS A 139 -3.64 3.79 -5.14
C HIS A 139 -3.08 4.83 -6.12
N GLN A 140 -3.88 5.80 -6.56
CA GLN A 140 -3.45 6.77 -7.57
C GLN A 140 -2.25 7.61 -7.09
N LEU A 141 -2.28 8.05 -5.84
CA LEU A 141 -1.29 8.98 -5.33
C LEU A 141 -0.01 8.30 -4.84
N ILE A 142 -0.14 7.13 -4.21
CA ILE A 142 0.97 6.47 -3.50
C ILE A 142 1.44 5.26 -4.28
N SER A 143 0.57 4.26 -4.49
CA SER A 143 0.98 3.00 -5.14
C SER A 143 1.40 3.21 -6.60
N HIS A 144 0.74 4.14 -7.28
CA HIS A 144 0.97 4.47 -8.68
C HIS A 144 1.91 5.68 -8.80
N TRP A 145 1.45 6.90 -8.51
CA TRP A 145 2.27 8.10 -8.72
C TRP A 145 3.58 8.08 -7.93
N LEU A 146 3.55 7.94 -6.61
CA LEU A 146 4.77 8.00 -5.80
C LEU A 146 5.70 6.82 -6.10
N ASN A 147 5.22 5.59 -5.92
CA ASN A 147 6.05 4.39 -5.90
C ASN A 147 6.49 3.91 -7.30
N THR A 148 5.96 4.48 -8.39
CA THR A 148 6.48 4.21 -9.73
C THR A 148 6.98 5.48 -10.41
N HIS A 149 6.11 6.45 -10.69
CA HIS A 149 6.46 7.64 -11.47
C HIS A 149 7.51 8.53 -10.78
N ALA A 150 7.26 8.94 -9.54
CA ALA A 150 8.07 9.94 -8.88
C ALA A 150 9.44 9.37 -8.45
N VAL A 151 9.47 8.14 -7.93
CA VAL A 151 10.71 7.51 -7.45
C VAL A 151 11.65 7.07 -8.57
N ILE A 152 11.13 6.77 -9.76
CA ILE A 152 11.99 6.30 -10.87
C ILE A 152 12.71 7.45 -11.59
N GLU A 153 12.11 8.64 -11.67
CA GLU A 153 12.67 9.79 -12.40
C GLU A 153 14.09 10.19 -11.95
N PRO A 154 14.43 10.20 -10.64
CA PRO A 154 15.81 10.38 -10.18
C PRO A 154 16.81 9.36 -10.76
N PHE A 155 16.43 8.10 -10.94
CA PHE A 155 17.29 7.08 -11.54
C PHE A 155 17.53 7.34 -13.03
N VAL A 156 16.51 7.84 -13.75
CA VAL A 156 16.65 8.26 -15.15
C VAL A 156 17.67 9.39 -15.26
N ILE A 157 17.53 10.41 -14.42
CA ILE A 157 18.43 11.58 -14.39
C ILE A 157 19.85 11.16 -14.05
N ALA A 158 20.04 10.38 -12.98
CA ALA A 158 21.37 9.93 -12.55
C ALA A 158 22.06 9.08 -13.63
N THR A 159 21.34 8.13 -14.23
CA THR A 159 21.88 7.26 -15.27
C THR A 159 22.37 8.06 -16.48
N ASN A 160 21.60 9.04 -16.97
CA ASN A 160 22.01 9.86 -18.10
C ASN A 160 23.13 10.85 -17.78
N ARG A 161 23.27 11.26 -16.50
CA ARG A 161 24.30 12.21 -16.07
C ARG A 161 25.64 11.57 -15.76
N GLN A 162 25.62 10.33 -15.27
CA GLN A 162 26.81 9.68 -14.71
C GLN A 162 27.29 8.48 -15.54
N LEU A 163 26.41 7.83 -16.31
CA LEU A 163 26.78 6.65 -17.09
C LEU A 163 26.76 6.97 -18.59
N SER A 164 27.93 6.86 -19.23
CA SER A 164 28.08 6.98 -20.68
C SER A 164 27.11 6.03 -21.41
N VAL A 165 26.64 6.40 -22.60
CA VAL A 165 25.83 5.52 -23.46
C VAL A 165 26.52 4.19 -23.82
N LEU A 166 27.84 4.12 -23.67
CA LEU A 166 28.62 2.90 -23.85
C LEU A 166 28.67 2.02 -22.59
N HIS A 167 28.37 2.57 -21.41
CA HIS A 167 28.45 1.91 -20.11
C HIS A 167 27.49 0.72 -20.03
N PRO A 168 27.91 -0.45 -19.52
CA PRO A 168 27.07 -1.64 -19.49
C PRO A 168 25.78 -1.44 -18.68
N ILE A 169 25.85 -0.78 -17.52
CA ILE A 169 24.65 -0.49 -16.71
C ILE A 169 23.74 0.56 -17.37
N HIS A 170 24.27 1.50 -18.15
CA HIS A 170 23.42 2.40 -18.94
C HIS A 170 22.58 1.59 -19.93
N LYS A 171 23.21 0.69 -20.69
CA LYS A 171 22.52 -0.16 -21.67
C LYS A 171 21.48 -1.09 -21.02
N LEU A 172 21.77 -1.57 -19.82
CA LEU A 172 20.86 -2.42 -19.05
C LEU A 172 19.60 -1.64 -18.64
N LEU A 173 19.76 -0.44 -18.08
CA LEU A 173 18.67 0.32 -17.48
C LEU A 173 17.87 1.16 -18.47
N TYR A 174 18.53 1.69 -19.51
CA TYR A 174 17.95 2.67 -20.44
C TYR A 174 16.61 2.24 -21.06
N PRO A 175 16.40 0.99 -21.52
CA PRO A 175 15.12 0.56 -22.05
C PRO A 175 13.94 0.69 -21.07
N HIS A 176 14.21 0.57 -19.76
CA HIS A 176 13.21 0.66 -18.69
C HIS A 176 12.81 2.10 -18.35
N PHE A 177 13.51 3.09 -18.89
CA PHE A 177 13.24 4.52 -18.65
C PHE A 177 12.46 5.18 -19.79
N ARG A 178 12.08 4.39 -20.80
CA ARG A 178 11.38 4.90 -21.98
C ARG A 178 10.11 5.64 -21.55
N ASP A 179 9.98 6.87 -22.05
CA ASP A 179 8.85 7.79 -21.87
C ASP A 179 8.57 8.24 -20.41
N THR A 180 9.31 7.76 -19.42
CA THR A 180 9.15 8.10 -18.00
C THR A 180 9.19 9.61 -17.74
N MET A 181 10.24 10.30 -18.20
CA MET A 181 10.35 11.76 -17.98
C MET A 181 9.29 12.54 -18.75
N THR A 182 8.93 12.08 -19.95
CA THR A 182 7.90 12.71 -20.78
C THR A 182 6.53 12.63 -20.09
N ILE A 183 6.12 11.44 -19.64
CA ILE A 183 4.84 11.28 -18.95
C ILE A 183 4.83 12.01 -17.61
N ASN A 184 5.95 12.04 -16.87
CA ASN A 184 6.04 12.78 -15.61
C ASN A 184 5.97 14.30 -15.83
N ALA A 185 6.60 14.83 -16.87
CA ALA A 185 6.51 16.24 -17.23
C ALA A 185 5.06 16.63 -17.58
N ASN A 186 4.38 15.81 -18.37
CA ASN A 186 2.97 16.01 -18.68
C ASN A 186 2.12 15.93 -17.41
N ALA A 187 2.35 14.93 -16.55
CA ALA A 187 1.62 14.79 -15.30
C ALA A 187 1.78 16.04 -14.42
N ARG A 188 2.98 16.61 -14.29
CA ARG A 188 3.21 17.88 -13.59
C ARG A 188 2.46 19.05 -14.18
N GLN A 189 2.18 19.05 -15.49
CA GLN A 189 1.52 20.16 -16.18
C GLN A 189 -0.02 20.06 -16.18
N ILE A 190 -0.57 18.85 -16.26
CA ILE A 190 -2.02 18.65 -16.46
C ILE A 190 -2.71 17.79 -15.41
N LEU A 191 -1.98 16.91 -14.72
CA LEU A 191 -2.57 15.90 -13.82
C LEU A 191 -2.46 16.33 -12.35
N ILE A 192 -1.24 16.57 -11.88
CA ILE A 192 -0.92 16.80 -10.46
C ILE A 192 -0.63 18.26 -10.12
N ASN A 193 -0.81 19.18 -11.08
CA ASN A 193 -0.77 20.62 -10.81
C ASN A 193 -1.98 21.06 -9.98
N ALA A 194 -1.86 22.24 -9.38
CA ALA A 194 -2.99 22.90 -8.73
C ALA A 194 -4.16 23.01 -9.70
N GLU A 195 -5.36 22.65 -9.25
CA GLU A 195 -6.60 22.59 -10.04
C GLU A 195 -6.55 21.62 -11.24
N GLY A 196 -5.52 20.76 -11.30
CA GLY A 196 -5.38 19.71 -12.31
C GLY A 196 -6.39 18.57 -12.15
N VAL A 197 -6.26 17.58 -13.03
CA VAL A 197 -7.20 16.44 -13.08
C VAL A 197 -7.25 15.67 -11.75
N LEU A 198 -6.11 15.45 -11.09
CA LEU A 198 -6.08 14.69 -9.83
C LEU A 198 -6.79 15.46 -8.70
N GLU A 199 -6.49 16.76 -8.53
CA GLU A 199 -7.10 17.56 -7.47
C GLU A 199 -8.61 17.76 -7.64
N SER A 200 -9.10 17.72 -8.88
CA SER A 200 -10.52 17.90 -9.21
C SER A 200 -11.34 16.61 -9.15
N THR A 201 -10.71 15.43 -9.24
CA THR A 201 -11.42 14.14 -9.36
C THR A 201 -11.16 13.16 -8.22
N VAL A 202 -10.09 13.34 -7.43
CA VAL A 202 -9.69 12.42 -6.37
C VAL A 202 -9.88 13.08 -5.00
N PHE A 203 -10.31 12.29 -4.01
CA PHE A 203 -10.75 12.81 -2.72
C PHE A 203 -9.74 13.71 -1.96
N PRO A 204 -8.40 13.53 -2.04
CA PRO A 204 -7.47 14.39 -1.31
C PRO A 204 -7.49 15.85 -1.80
N SER A 205 -8.00 16.11 -3.01
CA SER A 205 -8.05 17.42 -3.63
C SER A 205 -6.68 18.12 -3.56
N LYS A 206 -6.63 19.41 -3.24
CA LYS A 206 -5.41 20.23 -3.11
C LYS A 206 -4.39 19.74 -2.06
N TYR A 207 -4.73 18.73 -1.27
CA TYR A 207 -3.83 18.12 -0.28
C TYR A 207 -3.13 16.86 -0.82
N ALA A 208 -3.41 16.46 -2.06
CA ALA A 208 -2.85 15.24 -2.65
C ALA A 208 -1.31 15.24 -2.62
N MET A 209 -0.67 16.28 -3.19
CA MET A 209 0.79 16.25 -3.34
C MET A 209 1.53 16.30 -2.00
N GLU A 210 1.07 17.09 -1.03
CA GLU A 210 1.65 17.10 0.31
C GLU A 210 1.45 15.77 1.05
N MET A 211 0.31 15.09 0.86
CA MET A 211 0.04 13.77 1.44
C MET A 211 1.00 12.72 0.86
N SER A 212 1.25 12.73 -0.46
CA SER A 212 2.25 11.85 -1.07
C SER A 212 3.65 12.06 -0.50
N SER A 213 4.03 13.33 -0.28
CA SER A 213 5.32 13.70 0.31
C SER A 213 5.45 13.23 1.77
N ALA A 214 4.37 13.33 2.55
CA ALA A 214 4.37 12.81 3.91
C ALA A 214 4.55 11.29 3.96
N VAL A 215 3.90 10.55 3.06
CA VAL A 215 4.07 9.09 2.94
C VAL A 215 5.48 8.71 2.49
N TYR A 216 6.08 9.49 1.58
CA TYR A 216 7.45 9.26 1.10
C TYR A 216 8.50 9.24 2.23
N LYS A 217 8.24 9.90 3.37
CA LYS A 217 9.14 9.84 4.55
C LYS A 217 9.37 8.42 5.08
N SER A 218 8.44 7.50 4.81
CA SER A 218 8.53 6.09 5.20
C SER A 218 8.84 5.16 4.02
N TRP A 219 9.13 5.71 2.84
CA TRP A 219 9.50 4.93 1.67
C TRP A 219 10.94 4.42 1.81
N VAL A 220 11.13 3.14 1.51
CA VAL A 220 12.40 2.43 1.67
C VAL A 220 12.67 1.65 0.39
N PHE A 221 13.78 1.96 -0.28
CA PHE A 221 14.10 1.38 -1.60
C PHE A 221 14.22 -0.16 -1.58
N PRO A 222 14.96 -0.79 -0.64
CA PRO A 222 15.02 -2.26 -0.57
C PRO A 222 13.65 -2.94 -0.39
N ASP A 223 12.71 -2.28 0.28
CA ASP A 223 11.37 -2.82 0.52
C ASP A 223 10.51 -2.83 -0.75
N GLN A 224 10.97 -2.20 -1.85
CA GLN A 224 10.27 -2.26 -3.15
C GLN A 224 10.53 -3.57 -3.90
N ALA A 225 11.50 -4.39 -3.45
CA ALA A 225 11.68 -5.73 -3.96
C ALA A 225 10.46 -6.60 -3.60
N LEU A 226 9.84 -7.24 -4.59
CA LEU A 226 8.57 -7.95 -4.39
C LEU A 226 8.62 -8.98 -3.24
N PRO A 227 9.63 -9.85 -3.10
CA PRO A 227 9.71 -10.76 -1.96
C PRO A 227 9.77 -10.02 -0.61
N ALA A 228 10.52 -8.93 -0.53
CA ALA A 228 10.67 -8.13 0.69
C ALA A 228 9.35 -7.43 1.06
N ASP A 229 8.65 -6.84 0.08
CA ASP A 229 7.33 -6.24 0.28
C ASP A 229 6.30 -7.27 0.82
N LEU A 230 6.25 -8.45 0.20
CA LEU A 230 5.31 -9.52 0.60
C LEU A 230 5.56 -9.98 2.06
N VAL A 231 6.83 -10.15 2.44
CA VAL A 231 7.22 -10.51 3.81
C VAL A 231 6.93 -9.36 4.78
N LYS A 232 7.27 -8.12 4.42
CA LYS A 232 7.03 -6.92 5.24
C LYS A 232 5.54 -6.72 5.55
N ARG A 233 4.66 -6.93 4.56
CA ARG A 233 3.20 -6.90 4.75
C ARG A 233 2.68 -8.13 5.48
N GLY A 234 3.52 -9.14 5.70
CA GLY A 234 3.17 -10.39 6.36
C GLY A 234 2.25 -11.27 5.53
N VAL A 235 2.18 -11.08 4.21
CA VAL A 235 1.39 -11.92 3.29
C VAL A 235 2.21 -13.07 2.69
N ALA A 236 3.50 -13.11 3.00
CA ALA A 236 4.41 -14.22 2.75
C ALA A 236 5.37 -14.38 3.93
N VAL A 237 6.02 -15.53 4.01
CA VAL A 237 7.14 -15.81 4.93
C VAL A 237 8.37 -16.23 4.13
N GLU A 238 9.55 -15.96 4.65
CA GLU A 238 10.79 -16.49 4.07
C GLU A 238 10.77 -18.02 4.10
N ASP A 239 11.14 -18.64 2.98
CA ASP A 239 11.17 -20.08 2.81
C ASP A 239 12.22 -20.42 1.75
N SER A 240 13.40 -20.85 2.20
CA SER A 240 14.52 -21.19 1.31
C SER A 240 14.25 -22.43 0.45
N SER A 241 13.23 -23.23 0.79
CA SER A 241 12.80 -24.37 -0.02
C SER A 241 11.83 -23.98 -1.15
N SER A 242 11.26 -22.78 -1.08
CA SER A 242 10.37 -22.23 -2.12
C SER A 242 11.18 -21.73 -3.33
N PRO A 243 10.71 -21.91 -4.58
CA PRO A 243 11.41 -21.46 -5.79
C PRO A 243 11.82 -19.98 -5.78
N HIS A 244 11.04 -19.13 -5.13
CA HIS A 244 11.28 -17.68 -5.07
C HIS A 244 11.82 -17.22 -3.71
N GLY A 245 12.19 -18.14 -2.82
CA GLY A 245 12.70 -17.85 -1.48
C GLY A 245 11.65 -17.37 -0.47
N VAL A 246 10.37 -17.32 -0.87
CA VAL A 246 9.24 -16.95 -0.01
C VAL A 246 8.06 -17.88 -0.27
N ARG A 247 7.27 -18.14 0.77
CA ARG A 247 6.01 -18.89 0.68
C ARG A 247 4.84 -17.96 1.01
N LEU A 248 3.89 -17.85 0.07
CA LEU A 248 2.70 -17.03 0.25
C LEU A 248 1.81 -17.62 1.34
N LEU A 249 1.15 -16.74 2.12
CA LEU A 249 0.13 -17.14 3.10
C LEU A 249 -1.26 -17.23 2.45
N ILE A 250 -1.51 -16.42 1.43
CA ILE A 250 -2.65 -16.55 0.51
C ILE A 250 -2.11 -17.24 -0.74
N GLN A 251 -2.38 -18.54 -0.89
CA GLN A 251 -1.77 -19.36 -1.96
C GLN A 251 -2.13 -18.84 -3.35
N ASP A 252 -3.43 -18.58 -3.57
CA ASP A 252 -3.92 -17.99 -4.81
C ASP A 252 -4.04 -16.47 -4.64
N TYR A 253 -2.89 -15.80 -4.53
CA TYR A 253 -2.81 -14.33 -4.59
C TYR A 253 -2.25 -13.92 -5.96
N PRO A 254 -3.10 -13.64 -6.98
CA PRO A 254 -2.66 -13.57 -8.38
C PRO A 254 -1.52 -12.58 -8.63
N PHE A 255 -1.60 -11.37 -8.07
CA PHE A 255 -0.52 -10.37 -8.18
C PHE A 255 0.83 -10.89 -7.67
N ALA A 256 0.82 -11.59 -6.53
CA ALA A 256 2.04 -12.08 -5.91
C ALA A 256 2.60 -13.31 -6.63
N VAL A 257 1.71 -14.24 -7.02
CA VAL A 257 2.07 -15.45 -7.79
C VAL A 257 2.73 -15.04 -9.11
N ASP A 258 2.03 -14.26 -9.94
CA ASP A 258 2.55 -13.83 -11.24
C ASP A 258 3.76 -12.91 -11.09
N GLY A 259 3.72 -12.01 -10.10
CA GLY A 259 4.80 -11.07 -9.85
C GLY A 259 6.12 -11.75 -9.48
N LEU A 260 6.08 -12.85 -8.71
CA LEU A 260 7.28 -13.58 -8.29
C LEU A 260 7.98 -14.28 -9.46
N GLU A 261 7.22 -14.75 -10.44
CA GLU A 261 7.76 -15.30 -11.69
C GLU A 261 8.51 -14.22 -12.49
N ILE A 262 7.87 -13.06 -12.70
CA ILE A 262 8.49 -11.93 -13.41
C ILE A 262 9.73 -11.42 -12.67
N TRP A 263 9.63 -11.29 -11.34
CA TRP A 263 10.76 -10.89 -10.49
C TRP A 263 11.95 -11.84 -10.63
N SER A 264 11.69 -13.16 -10.62
CA SER A 264 12.74 -14.18 -10.71
C SER A 264 13.40 -14.20 -12.08
N ALA A 265 12.63 -13.99 -13.15
CA ALA A 265 13.14 -13.84 -14.50
C ALA A 265 14.06 -12.61 -14.63
N ILE A 266 13.61 -11.44 -14.14
CA ILE A 266 14.41 -10.21 -14.14
C ILE A 266 15.69 -10.39 -13.31
N LYS A 267 15.58 -10.96 -12.11
CA LYS A 267 16.74 -11.23 -11.23
C LYS A 267 17.77 -12.10 -11.94
N SER A 268 17.35 -13.17 -12.61
CA SER A 268 18.25 -14.08 -13.32
C SER A 268 18.96 -13.37 -14.46
N TRP A 269 18.22 -12.63 -15.29
CA TRP A 269 18.78 -11.86 -16.40
C TRP A 269 19.78 -10.79 -15.94
N VAL A 270 19.42 -9.97 -14.93
CA VAL A 270 20.31 -8.94 -14.38
C VAL A 270 21.56 -9.56 -13.78
N THR A 271 21.43 -10.69 -13.07
CA THR A 271 22.57 -11.40 -12.47
C THR A 271 23.56 -11.87 -13.53
N GLU A 272 23.07 -12.52 -14.59
CA GLU A 272 23.91 -12.99 -15.70
C GLU A 272 24.61 -11.83 -16.42
N TYR A 273 23.85 -10.77 -16.72
CA TYR A 273 24.38 -9.59 -17.39
C TYR A 273 25.47 -8.90 -16.56
N CYS A 274 25.22 -8.63 -15.27
CA CYS A 274 26.21 -7.99 -14.40
C CYS A 274 27.46 -8.86 -14.22
N ASN A 275 27.31 -10.17 -14.06
CA ASN A 275 28.44 -11.10 -13.96
C ASN A 275 29.29 -11.16 -15.24
N PHE A 276 28.76 -10.75 -16.39
CA PHE A 276 29.56 -10.63 -17.61
C PHE A 276 30.60 -9.51 -17.52
N TYR A 277 30.18 -8.33 -17.03
CA TYR A 277 31.02 -7.12 -16.97
C TYR A 277 31.82 -6.98 -15.67
N TYR A 278 31.26 -7.41 -14.53
CA TYR A 278 31.87 -7.27 -13.21
C TYR A 278 32.21 -8.66 -12.64
N LYS A 279 33.48 -9.05 -12.71
CA LYS A 279 33.96 -10.38 -12.30
C LYS A 279 34.32 -10.50 -10.82
N ALA A 280 34.52 -9.37 -10.16
CA ALA A 280 34.88 -9.28 -8.76
C ALA A 280 34.33 -7.99 -8.15
N GLU A 281 34.08 -8.00 -6.85
CA GLU A 281 33.58 -6.82 -6.10
C GLU A 281 34.46 -5.58 -6.31
N ASP A 282 35.79 -5.77 -6.32
CA ASP A 282 36.77 -4.74 -6.64
C ASP A 282 36.52 -4.00 -7.96
N THR A 283 35.95 -4.67 -8.97
CA THR A 283 35.66 -4.05 -10.27
C THR A 283 34.44 -3.14 -10.20
N ILE A 284 33.51 -3.41 -9.29
CA ILE A 284 32.34 -2.55 -9.03
C ILE A 284 32.79 -1.31 -8.27
N LEU A 285 33.60 -1.49 -7.21
CA LEU A 285 34.09 -0.40 -6.36
C LEU A 285 34.99 0.61 -7.09
N LYS A 286 35.63 0.19 -8.19
CA LYS A 286 36.53 1.01 -9.01
C LYS A 286 35.85 1.59 -10.26
N ASP A 287 34.55 1.34 -10.46
CA ASP A 287 33.78 1.90 -11.58
C ASP A 287 33.42 3.37 -11.30
N THR A 288 34.05 4.28 -12.04
CA THR A 288 34.00 5.74 -11.80
C THR A 288 33.29 6.49 -12.92
#